data_AF-A0A7C3YY05-F1
#
_entry.id   AF-A0A7C3YY05-F1
#
_cell.length_a   1.000
_cell.length_b   1.000
_cell.length_c   1.000
_cell.angle_alpha   90.00
_cell.angle_beta   90.00
_cell.angle_gamma   90.00
#
_symmetry.space_group_name_H-M   'P 1'
#
loop_
_entity.id
_entity.type
_entity.pdbx_description
1 polymer ?
#
loop_
_entity_poly.entity_id
_entity_poly.type
_entity_poly.pdbx_seq_one_letter_code
_entity_poly.pdbx_strand_id
1 'polypeptide(L)'
;MAGTVVIDSSYYAAAVALIQAMGGPVTPGMVQALAAWSFCEMPHTSAGAWVYNNPWATTLTGSAYPSLGPINDKGVQHYTSPAVGIAATVATLRNGLYPHIVQAIASGDPGPLLGGSAVPDWETWAGSSYDARCVPEFYNELAPPPSIYFTAPAPAPGGAGVTTPTAIVALGPLQVPVWVVSLGISLAAVGAVAGLVLVVPDWRQAAEAEERRLAANVARWRRGALS
;
A
#
# COMPACT_ATOMS: atom_id res chain seq x y z
N MET A 1 12.30 6.72 -27.72
CA MET A 1 11.33 7.45 -26.88
C MET A 1 10.58 6.39 -26.10
N ALA A 2 10.92 6.20 -24.82
CA ALA A 2 10.13 5.29 -23.97
C ALA A 2 8.71 5.88 -23.87
N GLY A 3 7.70 5.09 -24.22
CA GLY A 3 6.31 5.51 -24.12
C GLY A 3 5.87 5.51 -22.66
N THR A 4 4.98 6.42 -22.28
CA THR A 4 4.35 6.40 -20.96
C THR A 4 3.65 5.07 -20.74
N VAL A 5 3.98 4.38 -19.66
CA VAL A 5 3.32 3.14 -19.26
C VAL A 5 2.03 3.51 -18.53
N VAL A 6 0.91 3.05 -19.06
CA VAL A 6 -0.41 3.21 -18.41
C VAL A 6 -0.74 1.91 -17.71
N ILE A 7 -0.90 1.98 -16.38
CA ILE A 7 -1.36 0.87 -15.56
C ILE A 7 -2.80 1.08 -15.12
N ASP A 8 -3.44 -0.02 -14.72
CA ASP A 8 -4.80 0.00 -14.20
C ASP A 8 -4.91 0.87 -12.94
N SER A 9 -6.04 1.55 -12.76
CA SER A 9 -6.25 2.47 -11.64
C SER A 9 -6.15 1.78 -10.27
N SER A 10 -6.38 0.47 -10.24
CA SER A 10 -6.28 -0.35 -9.04
C SER A 10 -4.87 -0.41 -8.44
N TYR A 11 -3.80 -0.23 -9.23
CA TYR A 11 -2.42 -0.11 -8.74
C TYR A 11 -2.24 1.09 -7.81
N TYR A 12 -2.76 2.25 -8.22
CA TYR A 12 -2.74 3.45 -7.39
C TYR A 12 -3.64 3.29 -6.16
N ALA A 13 -4.80 2.64 -6.29
CA ALA A 13 -5.69 2.39 -5.15
C ALA A 13 -5.05 1.47 -4.08
N ALA A 14 -4.34 0.42 -4.49
CA ALA A 14 -3.61 -0.44 -3.56
C ALA A 14 -2.46 0.32 -2.88
N ALA A 15 -1.71 1.13 -3.63
CA ALA A 15 -0.65 1.99 -3.07
C ALA A 15 -1.19 2.93 -1.98
N VAL A 16 -2.32 3.60 -2.24
CA VAL A 16 -3.01 4.45 -1.25
C VAL A 16 -3.41 3.64 -0.02
N ALA A 17 -4.00 2.45 -0.21
CA ALA A 17 -4.41 1.58 0.88
C ALA A 17 -3.23 1.15 1.77
N LEU A 18 -2.07 0.83 1.17
CA LEU A 18 -0.87 0.48 1.92
C LEU A 18 -0.32 1.68 2.72
N ILE A 19 -0.22 2.86 2.09
CA ILE A 19 0.25 4.09 2.77
C ILE A 19 -0.64 4.40 3.98
N GLN A 20 -1.96 4.37 3.79
CA GLN A 20 -2.92 4.63 4.86
C GLN A 20 -2.83 3.59 5.98
N ALA A 21 -2.70 2.30 5.65
CA ALA A 21 -2.57 1.24 6.64
C ALA A 21 -1.23 1.31 7.43
N MET A 22 -0.18 1.82 6.78
CA MET A 22 1.10 2.09 7.42
C MET A 22 1.09 3.37 8.28
N GLY A 23 0.12 4.26 8.08
CA GLY A 23 0.01 5.56 8.76
C GLY A 23 0.84 6.67 8.12
N GLY A 24 1.28 6.49 6.88
CA GLY A 24 2.05 7.48 6.13
C GLY A 24 1.17 8.55 5.45
N PRO A 25 1.74 9.69 5.04
CA PRO A 25 1.03 10.67 4.24
C PRO A 25 0.89 10.21 2.78
N VAL A 26 -0.33 10.32 2.23
CA VAL A 26 -0.63 9.97 0.83
C VAL A 26 -0.16 11.10 -0.08
N THR A 27 1.07 11.00 -0.59
CA THR A 27 1.66 11.95 -1.54
C THR A 27 1.67 11.38 -2.96
N PRO A 28 1.65 12.22 -4.02
CA PRO A 28 1.75 11.74 -5.40
C PRO A 28 2.99 10.89 -5.66
N GLY A 29 4.15 11.32 -5.17
CA GLY A 29 5.40 10.58 -5.32
C GLY A 29 5.37 9.21 -4.64
N MET A 30 4.84 9.14 -3.41
CA MET A 30 4.77 7.85 -2.69
C MET A 30 3.77 6.89 -3.33
N VAL A 31 2.61 7.39 -3.78
CA VAL A 31 1.61 6.58 -4.50
C VAL A 31 2.19 6.04 -5.80
N GLN A 32 2.90 6.88 -6.56
CA GLN A 32 3.54 6.47 -7.81
C GLN A 32 4.64 5.43 -7.58
N ALA A 33 5.47 5.61 -6.54
CA ALA A 33 6.54 4.68 -6.20
C ALA A 33 6.02 3.30 -5.77
N LEU A 34 4.98 3.24 -4.95
CA LEU A 34 4.39 1.95 -4.54
C LEU A 34 3.60 1.28 -5.67
N ALA A 35 2.95 2.06 -6.53
CA ALA A 35 2.31 1.53 -7.74
C ALA A 35 3.37 0.91 -8.68
N ALA A 36 4.48 1.60 -8.91
CA ALA A 36 5.63 1.07 -9.67
C ALA A 36 6.16 -0.23 -9.06
N TRP A 37 6.34 -0.29 -7.74
CA TRP A 37 6.75 -1.53 -7.07
C TRP A 37 5.73 -2.65 -7.29
N SER A 38 4.44 -2.43 -7.05
CA SER A 38 3.43 -3.48 -7.27
C SER A 38 3.37 -3.95 -8.74
N PHE A 39 3.69 -3.07 -9.70
CA PHE A 39 3.82 -3.45 -11.10
C PHE A 39 5.08 -4.29 -11.37
N CYS A 40 6.22 -3.95 -10.75
CA CYS A 40 7.44 -4.75 -10.78
C CYS A 40 7.27 -6.17 -10.22
N GLU A 41 6.29 -6.39 -9.34
CA GLU A 41 5.96 -7.71 -8.79
C GLU A 41 5.08 -8.55 -9.74
N MET A 42 4.49 -7.93 -10.78
CA MET A 42 3.61 -8.60 -11.75
C MET A 42 4.28 -9.71 -12.58
N PRO A 43 5.53 -9.60 -13.08
CA PRO A 43 6.13 -10.64 -13.93
C PRO A 43 6.52 -11.93 -13.17
N HIS A 44 6.44 -11.95 -11.84
CA HIS A 44 6.83 -13.11 -11.04
C HIS A 44 5.80 -14.26 -11.03
N THR A 45 4.62 -14.06 -11.63
CA THR A 45 3.64 -15.12 -11.95
C THR A 45 2.97 -14.82 -13.28
N SER A 46 2.44 -15.82 -13.99
CA SER A 46 1.82 -15.65 -15.32
C SER A 46 0.61 -14.69 -15.36
N ALA A 47 0.08 -14.28 -14.21
CA ALA A 47 -0.98 -13.27 -14.05
C ALA A 47 -0.65 -12.18 -13.01
N GLY A 48 0.55 -12.16 -12.43
CA GLY A 48 0.93 -11.33 -11.28
C GLY A 48 0.30 -11.74 -9.95
N ALA A 49 1.00 -11.53 -8.83
CA ALA A 49 0.42 -11.70 -7.49
C ALA A 49 -0.77 -10.75 -7.25
N TRP A 50 -0.87 -9.70 -8.08
CA TRP A 50 -1.99 -8.78 -8.20
C TRP A 50 -3.36 -9.46 -8.19
N VAL A 51 -3.61 -10.43 -9.08
CA VAL A 51 -4.92 -11.10 -9.23
C VAL A 51 -5.29 -11.98 -8.05
N TYR A 52 -4.32 -12.27 -7.17
CA TYR A 52 -4.46 -13.10 -5.98
C TYR A 52 -4.53 -12.28 -4.69
N ASN A 53 -4.96 -11.02 -4.79
CA ASN A 53 -5.06 -10.08 -3.68
C ASN A 53 -3.74 -9.82 -2.98
N ASN A 54 -2.61 -9.96 -3.68
CA ASN A 54 -1.28 -9.85 -3.10
C ASN A 54 -0.38 -8.93 -3.97
N PRO A 55 -0.67 -7.62 -3.99
CA PRO A 55 -0.04 -6.69 -4.93
C PRO A 55 1.48 -6.56 -4.80
N TRP A 56 2.07 -6.91 -3.66
CA TRP A 56 3.53 -6.90 -3.44
C TRP A 56 4.13 -8.31 -3.29
N ALA A 57 3.40 -9.37 -3.63
CA ALA A 57 3.88 -10.75 -3.59
C ALA A 57 4.41 -11.21 -2.21
N THR A 58 3.82 -10.74 -1.09
CA THR A 58 4.20 -11.19 0.24
C THR A 58 3.94 -12.69 0.45
N THR A 59 4.77 -13.34 1.24
CA THR A 59 4.67 -14.76 1.59
C THR A 59 4.03 -14.99 2.95
N LEU A 60 3.70 -13.91 3.69
CA LEU A 60 3.23 -14.00 5.06
C LEU A 60 1.88 -14.71 5.15
N THR A 61 1.79 -15.71 6.01
CA THR A 61 0.56 -16.48 6.24
C THR A 61 0.32 -16.69 7.74
N GLY A 62 -0.92 -16.99 8.10
CA GLY A 62 -1.32 -17.25 9.49
C GLY A 62 -2.80 -17.04 9.71
N SER A 63 -3.29 -17.32 10.92
CA SER A 63 -4.71 -17.13 11.27
C SER A 63 -5.18 -15.68 11.13
N ALA A 64 -4.28 -14.71 11.31
CA ALA A 64 -4.54 -13.28 11.11
C ALA A 64 -4.56 -12.86 9.63
N TYR A 65 -3.99 -13.68 8.72
CA TYR A 65 -3.85 -13.40 7.30
C TYR A 65 -4.38 -14.58 6.47
N PRO A 66 -5.71 -14.80 6.47
CA PRO A 66 -6.31 -15.97 5.84
C PRO A 66 -6.00 -16.01 4.33
N SER A 67 -5.34 -17.10 3.93
CA SER A 67 -4.87 -17.38 2.57
C SER A 67 -5.55 -18.63 2.01
N LEU A 68 -5.79 -18.63 0.69
CA LEU A 68 -6.28 -19.75 -0.11
C LEU A 68 -5.16 -20.69 -0.58
N GLY A 69 -3.92 -20.38 -0.21
CA GLY A 69 -2.73 -21.18 -0.52
C GLY A 69 -1.65 -20.39 -1.28
N PRO A 70 -0.45 -20.96 -1.44
CA PRO A 70 0.61 -20.36 -2.23
C PRO A 70 0.31 -20.44 -3.73
N ILE A 71 0.69 -19.41 -4.49
CA ILE A 71 0.52 -19.32 -5.95
C ILE A 71 1.77 -19.76 -6.73
N ASN A 72 2.91 -19.90 -6.05
CA ASN A 72 4.18 -20.33 -6.63
C ASN A 72 5.04 -21.09 -5.61
N ASP A 73 6.20 -21.57 -6.06
CA ASP A 73 7.17 -22.33 -5.26
C ASP A 73 7.90 -21.48 -4.20
N LYS A 74 7.83 -20.15 -4.30
CA LYS A 74 8.40 -19.21 -3.31
C LYS A 74 7.45 -18.95 -2.14
N GLY A 75 6.23 -19.51 -2.18
CA GLY A 75 5.25 -19.35 -1.11
C GLY A 75 4.53 -18.01 -1.15
N VAL A 76 4.52 -17.31 -2.30
CA VAL A 76 3.69 -16.10 -2.47
C VAL A 76 2.23 -16.49 -2.27
N GLN A 77 1.49 -15.75 -1.45
CA GLN A 77 0.15 -16.16 -1.02
C GLN A 77 -0.96 -15.64 -1.93
N HIS A 78 -2.06 -16.39 -2.01
CA HIS A 78 -3.36 -15.93 -2.49
C HIS A 78 -4.25 -15.57 -1.31
N TYR A 79 -4.48 -14.28 -1.06
CA TYR A 79 -5.30 -13.87 0.08
C TYR A 79 -6.79 -13.91 -0.22
N THR A 80 -7.58 -14.21 0.81
CA THR A 80 -9.05 -14.26 0.74
C THR A 80 -9.70 -12.93 0.36
N SER A 81 -9.02 -11.81 0.57
CA SER A 81 -9.48 -10.50 0.12
C SER A 81 -8.32 -9.51 -0.09
N PRO A 82 -8.54 -8.46 -0.88
CA PRO A 82 -7.62 -7.32 -1.02
C PRO A 82 -7.14 -6.74 0.32
N ALA A 83 -8.05 -6.55 1.28
CA ALA A 83 -7.74 -6.00 2.59
C ALA A 83 -6.81 -6.92 3.41
N VAL A 84 -7.00 -8.24 3.32
CA VAL A 84 -6.13 -9.22 3.99
C VAL A 84 -4.71 -9.17 3.39
N GLY A 85 -4.58 -9.03 2.08
CA GLY A 85 -3.27 -8.87 1.44
C GLY A 85 -2.54 -7.60 1.85
N ILE A 86 -3.23 -6.46 1.92
CA ILE A 86 -2.66 -5.22 2.46
C ILE A 86 -2.20 -5.43 3.90
N ALA A 87 -3.03 -6.03 4.75
CA ALA A 87 -2.68 -6.29 6.15
C ALA A 87 -1.44 -7.20 6.28
N ALA A 88 -1.34 -8.22 5.42
CA ALA A 88 -0.18 -9.11 5.38
C ALA A 88 1.09 -8.36 4.93
N THR A 89 1.01 -7.52 3.89
CA THR A 89 2.14 -6.68 3.47
C THR A 89 2.57 -5.72 4.57
N VAL A 90 1.63 -5.06 5.26
CA VAL A 90 1.91 -4.17 6.40
C VAL A 90 2.67 -4.91 7.50
N ALA A 91 2.22 -6.11 7.85
CA ALA A 91 2.86 -6.93 8.87
C ALA A 91 4.26 -7.39 8.46
N THR A 92 4.47 -7.74 7.19
CA THR A 92 5.80 -8.03 6.64
C THR A 92 6.69 -6.80 6.76
N LEU A 93 6.25 -5.62 6.31
CA LEU A 93 7.06 -4.39 6.38
C LEU A 93 7.43 -3.99 7.81
N ARG A 94 6.53 -4.23 8.78
CA ARG A 94 6.72 -3.90 10.20
C ARG A 94 7.54 -4.92 10.99
N ASN A 95 8.04 -6.00 10.39
CA ASN A 95 8.82 -7.03 11.09
C ASN A 95 10.25 -6.59 11.47
N GLY A 96 10.66 -5.38 11.09
CA GLY A 96 11.98 -4.80 11.39
C GLY A 96 13.05 -5.01 10.31
N LEU A 97 12.74 -5.70 9.22
CA LEU A 97 13.70 -6.02 8.15
C LEU A 97 13.71 -5.00 7.00
N TYR A 98 12.76 -4.06 6.96
CA TYR A 98 12.58 -3.12 5.84
C TYR A 98 12.65 -1.65 6.28
N PRO A 99 13.73 -1.21 6.95
CA PRO A 99 13.79 0.11 7.57
C PRO A 99 13.67 1.26 6.57
N HIS A 100 14.19 1.12 5.34
CA HIS A 100 14.19 2.19 4.35
C HIS A 100 12.83 2.33 3.66
N ILE A 101 12.19 1.21 3.34
CA ILE A 101 10.83 1.21 2.80
C ILE A 101 9.85 1.79 3.84
N VAL A 102 9.96 1.35 5.10
CA VAL A 102 9.14 1.87 6.19
C VAL A 102 9.38 3.37 6.39
N GLN A 103 10.63 3.82 6.35
CA GLN A 103 10.97 5.24 6.45
C GLN A 103 10.35 6.06 5.32
N ALA A 104 10.47 5.60 4.06
CA ALA A 104 9.89 6.27 2.89
C ALA A 104 8.37 6.44 3.03
N ILE A 105 7.67 5.37 3.43
CA ILE A 105 6.22 5.42 3.64
C ILE A 105 5.87 6.37 4.79
N ALA A 106 6.62 6.33 5.90
CA ALA A 106 6.36 7.17 7.06
C ALA A 106 6.55 8.67 6.78
N SER A 107 7.53 9.04 5.96
CA SER A 107 7.75 10.43 5.55
C SER A 107 6.88 10.87 4.36
N GLY A 108 6.36 9.92 3.59
CA GLY A 108 5.74 10.14 2.27
C GLY A 108 6.72 10.67 1.22
N ASP A 109 8.02 10.51 1.47
CA ASP A 109 9.09 10.80 0.53
C ASP A 109 9.52 9.48 -0.12
N PRO A 110 9.34 9.30 -1.44
CA PRO A 110 9.76 8.09 -2.12
C PRO A 110 11.29 7.96 -2.25
N GLY A 111 12.06 9.01 -1.93
CA GLY A 111 13.53 9.05 -2.05
C GLY A 111 14.26 7.83 -1.47
N PRO A 112 14.00 7.42 -0.21
CA PRO A 112 14.66 6.24 0.36
C PRO A 112 14.32 4.93 -0.35
N LEU A 113 13.12 4.82 -0.94
CA LEU A 113 12.64 3.64 -1.69
C LEU A 113 13.21 3.59 -3.11
N LEU A 114 13.32 4.74 -3.78
CA LEU A 114 13.84 4.86 -5.15
C LEU A 114 15.37 4.96 -5.22
N GLY A 115 16.01 5.29 -4.10
CA GLY A 115 17.46 5.43 -3.99
C GLY A 115 18.17 4.12 -3.67
N GLY A 116 19.51 4.15 -3.73
CA GLY A 116 20.35 3.00 -3.37
C GLY A 116 20.24 2.56 -1.90
N SER A 117 19.65 3.38 -1.02
CA SER A 117 19.45 3.03 0.39
C SER A 117 18.51 1.85 0.60
N ALA A 118 17.51 1.65 -0.26
CA ALA A 118 16.58 0.53 -0.14
C ALA A 118 17.11 -0.79 -0.75
N VAL A 119 18.31 -0.83 -1.33
CA VAL A 119 18.88 -2.07 -1.90
C VAL A 119 18.87 -3.24 -0.91
N PRO A 120 19.28 -3.08 0.37
CA PRO A 120 19.21 -4.18 1.35
C PRO A 120 17.76 -4.66 1.63
N ASP A 121 16.80 -3.73 1.63
CA ASP A 121 15.38 -4.06 1.80
C ASP A 121 14.87 -4.86 0.59
N TRP A 122 15.27 -4.49 -0.62
CA TRP A 122 14.93 -5.19 -1.86
C TRP A 122 15.53 -6.59 -1.94
N GLU A 123 16.81 -6.75 -1.59
CA GLU A 123 17.48 -8.05 -1.50
C GLU A 123 16.79 -8.96 -0.47
N THR A 124 16.29 -8.38 0.62
CA THR A 124 15.53 -9.12 1.65
C THR A 124 14.13 -9.48 1.16
N TRP A 125 13.47 -8.60 0.41
CA TRP A 125 12.10 -8.82 -0.07
C TRP A 125 12.03 -9.87 -1.19
N ALA A 126 12.82 -9.66 -2.25
CA ALA A 126 12.72 -10.41 -3.49
C ALA A 126 13.92 -11.34 -3.76
N GLY A 127 14.91 -11.34 -2.87
CA GLY A 127 16.14 -12.12 -3.00
C GLY A 127 17.20 -11.41 -3.85
N SER A 128 18.38 -12.03 -3.93
CA SER A 128 19.56 -11.48 -4.62
C SER A 128 19.43 -11.34 -6.14
N SER A 129 18.37 -11.87 -6.75
CA SER A 129 18.08 -11.73 -8.18
C SER A 129 17.16 -10.56 -8.52
N TYR A 130 16.72 -9.78 -7.54
CA TYR A 130 15.85 -8.64 -7.77
C TYR A 130 16.59 -7.52 -8.49
N ASP A 131 16.02 -7.05 -9.61
CA ASP A 131 16.53 -5.85 -10.27
C ASP A 131 16.03 -4.61 -9.52
N ALA A 132 16.88 -4.10 -8.61
CA ALA A 132 16.60 -2.89 -7.84
C ALA A 132 16.32 -1.65 -8.71
N ARG A 133 16.59 -1.72 -10.03
CA ARG A 133 16.26 -0.65 -10.98
C ARG A 133 14.81 -0.67 -11.44
N CYS A 134 14.08 -1.77 -11.26
CA CYS A 134 12.71 -1.88 -11.74
C CYS A 134 11.81 -0.75 -11.19
N VAL A 135 11.83 -0.52 -9.86
CA VAL A 135 10.97 0.49 -9.25
C VAL A 135 11.35 1.92 -9.70
N PRO A 136 12.64 2.34 -9.67
CA PRO A 136 13.05 3.64 -10.23
C PRO A 136 12.73 3.81 -11.72
N GLU A 137 12.88 2.78 -12.53
CA GLU A 137 12.57 2.84 -13.97
C GLU A 137 11.07 3.07 -14.17
N PHE A 138 10.22 2.21 -13.60
CA PHE A 138 8.77 2.36 -13.74
C PHE A 138 8.23 3.62 -13.06
N TYR A 139 8.80 4.06 -11.95
CA TYR A 139 8.40 5.33 -11.31
C TYR A 139 8.42 6.50 -12.31
N ASN A 140 9.44 6.56 -13.18
CA ASN A 140 9.60 7.62 -14.17
C ASN A 140 8.77 7.40 -15.45
N GLU A 141 8.43 6.15 -15.77
CA GLU A 141 7.68 5.80 -16.98
C GLU A 141 6.16 5.79 -16.79
N LEU A 142 5.70 5.56 -15.56
CA LEU A 142 4.28 5.52 -15.25
C LEU A 142 3.63 6.89 -15.47
N ALA A 143 2.39 6.86 -15.96
CA ALA A 143 1.51 8.02 -15.90
C ALA A 143 1.41 8.53 -14.44
N PRO A 144 1.30 9.85 -14.22
CA PRO A 144 1.14 10.39 -12.88
C PRO A 144 -0.15 9.83 -12.24
N PRO A 145 -0.16 9.58 -10.92
CA PRO A 145 -1.36 9.09 -10.26
C PRO A 145 -2.53 10.06 -10.43
N PRO A 146 -3.76 9.56 -10.63
CA PRO A 146 -4.95 10.40 -10.70
C PRO A 146 -5.08 11.34 -9.50
N SER A 147 -5.38 12.62 -9.74
CA SER A 147 -5.45 13.66 -8.69
C SER A 147 -6.51 13.42 -7.62
N ILE A 148 -7.46 12.52 -7.91
CA ILE A 148 -8.55 12.13 -7.03
C ILE A 148 -8.02 11.61 -5.68
N TYR A 149 -6.86 10.94 -5.71
CA TYR A 149 -6.28 10.30 -4.53
C TYR A 149 -5.69 11.32 -3.55
N PHE A 150 -5.53 12.58 -3.96
CA PHE A 150 -4.90 13.64 -3.18
C PHE A 150 -5.84 14.80 -2.87
N THR A 151 -7.07 14.76 -3.40
CA THR A 151 -8.03 15.83 -3.15
C THR A 151 -8.67 15.59 -1.79
N ALA A 152 -8.29 16.40 -0.80
CA ALA A 152 -9.05 16.48 0.44
C ALA A 152 -10.52 16.83 0.07
N PRO A 153 -11.53 16.26 0.76
CA PRO A 153 -12.91 16.68 0.56
C PRO A 153 -12.96 18.20 0.67
N ALA A 154 -13.52 18.88 -0.34
CA ALA A 154 -13.71 20.32 -0.25
C ALA A 154 -14.47 20.62 1.06
N PRO A 155 -14.02 21.60 1.87
CA PRO A 155 -14.77 21.97 3.06
C PRO A 155 -16.20 22.30 2.63
N ALA A 156 -17.19 21.68 3.28
CA ALA A 156 -18.58 21.87 2.93
C ALA A 156 -18.91 23.37 2.94
N PRO A 157 -19.46 23.95 1.85
CA PRO A 157 -19.81 25.36 1.83
C PRO A 157 -20.99 25.58 2.79
N GLY A 158 -20.73 26.16 3.97
CA GLY A 158 -21.80 26.62 4.86
C GLY A 158 -21.70 26.28 6.36
N GLY A 159 -20.59 25.74 6.85
CA GLY A 159 -20.41 25.50 8.29
C GLY A 159 -19.80 26.69 9.03
N ALA A 160 -20.55 27.78 9.23
CA ALA A 160 -20.18 28.77 10.25
C ALA A 160 -20.25 28.09 11.63
N GLY A 161 -19.09 27.88 12.26
CA GLY A 161 -19.00 27.54 13.68
C GLY A 161 -19.40 26.10 14.06
N VAL A 162 -18.58 25.12 13.71
CA VAL A 162 -18.40 23.94 14.58
C VAL A 162 -16.90 23.74 14.73
N THR A 163 -16.44 23.89 15.97
CA THR A 163 -15.08 23.59 16.42
C THR A 163 -14.62 22.24 15.88
N THR A 164 -13.41 22.23 15.35
CA THR A 164 -12.56 21.08 15.01
C THR A 164 -12.90 19.82 15.83
N PRO A 165 -13.14 18.66 15.22
CA PRO A 165 -12.70 17.43 15.85
C PRO A 165 -11.18 17.40 15.68
N THR A 166 -10.48 17.91 16.67
CA THR A 166 -9.09 17.51 16.93
C THR A 166 -9.13 16.01 17.18
N ALA A 167 -9.01 15.19 16.13
CA ALA A 167 -8.58 13.81 16.28
C ALA A 167 -7.05 13.77 16.36
N ILE A 168 -6.48 14.56 17.28
CA ILE A 168 -5.22 14.18 17.93
C ILE A 168 -5.69 13.28 19.06
N VAL A 169 -5.72 11.98 18.83
CA VAL A 169 -5.62 11.04 19.94
C VAL A 169 -4.18 11.17 20.43
N ALA A 170 -3.97 12.07 21.37
CA ALA A 170 -2.78 12.09 22.19
C ALA A 170 -2.81 10.81 23.02
N LEU A 171 -2.17 9.76 22.54
CA LEU A 171 -1.79 8.64 23.38
C LEU A 171 -0.76 9.17 24.37
N GLY A 172 -1.15 9.28 25.64
CA GLY A 172 -0.21 9.48 26.73
C GLY A 172 0.87 8.39 26.71
N PRO A 173 2.03 8.63 27.34
CA PRO A 173 3.12 7.67 27.33
C PRO A 173 2.67 6.37 28.00
N LEU A 174 2.50 5.32 27.20
CA LEU A 174 2.43 3.95 27.69
C LEU A 174 3.79 3.64 28.33
N GLN A 175 3.84 3.76 29.66
CA GLN A 175 4.91 3.20 30.46
C GLN A 175 4.88 1.69 30.30
N VAL A 176 5.74 1.15 29.45
CA VAL A 176 6.05 -0.27 29.42
C VAL A 176 7.05 -0.52 30.55
N PRO A 177 6.73 -1.32 31.59
CA PRO A 177 7.70 -1.66 32.61
C PRO A 177 8.82 -2.50 31.98
N VAL A 178 10.05 -2.00 32.10
CA VAL A 178 11.29 -2.66 31.67
C VAL A 178 11.66 -3.71 32.72
N TRP A 179 11.15 -4.93 32.55
CA TRP A 179 11.73 -6.19 33.03
C TRP A 179 11.20 -7.24 32.05
N VAL A 180 11.97 -7.84 31.14
CA VAL A 180 12.92 -8.93 31.39
C VAL A 180 13.94 -8.96 30.25
N VAL A 181 15.21 -8.81 30.62
CA VAL A 181 16.36 -9.24 29.81
C VAL A 181 16.64 -10.70 30.18
N SER A 182 16.86 -11.53 29.15
CA SER A 182 17.45 -12.88 29.17
C SER A 182 16.59 -14.07 29.58
N LEU A 183 16.11 -14.83 28.57
CA LEU A 183 16.49 -16.24 28.31
C LEU A 183 15.52 -16.91 27.32
N GLY A 184 16.07 -17.54 26.28
CA GLY A 184 15.57 -18.80 25.74
C GLY A 184 14.34 -18.77 24.83
N ILE A 185 14.55 -19.23 23.59
CA ILE A 185 13.52 -19.67 22.64
C ILE A 185 12.47 -20.57 23.32
N SER A 186 11.19 -20.18 23.30
CA SER A 186 10.04 -21.02 22.88
C SER A 186 8.69 -20.35 23.19
N LEU A 187 7.81 -20.41 22.17
CA LEU A 187 6.34 -20.47 22.20
C LEU A 187 5.52 -19.64 23.20
N ALA A 188 4.55 -18.93 22.60
CA ALA A 188 3.22 -18.61 23.13
C ALA A 188 3.12 -17.59 24.27
N ALA A 189 3.07 -16.30 23.92
CA ALA A 189 2.13 -15.34 24.51
C ALA A 189 2.28 -13.95 23.87
N VAL A 190 1.40 -13.59 22.93
CA VAL A 190 0.89 -12.22 22.75
C VAL A 190 -0.55 -12.43 22.25
N GLY A 191 -1.60 -12.23 23.04
CA GLY A 191 -1.88 -11.04 23.83
C GLY A 191 -2.73 -10.13 22.97
N ALA A 192 -4.05 -10.23 23.11
CA ALA A 192 -5.07 -9.62 22.25
C ALA A 192 -4.80 -8.14 21.92
N VAL A 193 -4.45 -7.86 20.67
CA VAL A 193 -4.68 -6.54 20.06
C VAL A 193 -6.13 -6.54 19.59
N ALA A 194 -7.02 -6.03 20.43
CA ALA A 194 -8.41 -5.81 20.08
C ALA A 194 -8.48 -4.75 18.96
N GLY A 195 -8.64 -5.26 17.73
CA GLY A 195 -9.37 -4.67 16.61
C GLY A 195 -9.47 -3.15 16.53
N LEU A 196 -8.40 -2.49 16.08
CA LEU A 196 -8.61 -1.41 15.10
C LEU A 196 -8.70 -2.10 13.74
N VAL A 197 -9.92 -2.50 13.36
CA VAL A 197 -10.19 -2.83 11.95
C VAL A 197 -10.10 -1.49 11.22
N LEU A 198 -8.91 -1.17 10.72
CA LEU A 198 -8.80 -0.28 9.58
C LEU A 198 -9.66 -0.92 8.51
N VAL A 199 -10.84 -0.36 8.26
CA VAL A 199 -11.66 -0.69 7.11
C VAL A 199 -10.85 -0.19 5.92
N VAL A 200 -9.91 -1.00 5.46
CA VAL A 200 -9.24 -0.79 4.19
C VAL A 200 -10.31 -1.13 3.15
N PRO A 201 -10.87 -0.14 2.43
CA PRO A 201 -11.85 -0.45 1.41
C PRO A 201 -11.21 -1.41 0.41
N ASP A 202 -12.02 -2.30 -0.15
CA ASP A 202 -11.58 -3.16 -1.25
C ASP A 202 -11.05 -2.25 -2.38
N TRP A 203 -9.72 -2.21 -2.53
CA TRP A 203 -9.06 -1.27 -3.43
C TRP A 203 -9.42 -1.55 -4.90
N ARG A 204 -9.88 -2.76 -5.22
CA ARG A 204 -10.44 -3.09 -6.55
C ARG A 204 -11.79 -2.42 -6.75
N GLN A 205 -12.68 -2.54 -5.77
CA GLN A 205 -13.98 -1.88 -5.84
C GLN A 205 -13.85 -0.35 -5.86
N ALA A 206 -12.88 0.21 -5.13
CA ALA A 206 -12.59 1.63 -5.15
C ALA A 206 -12.12 2.09 -6.55
N ALA A 207 -11.26 1.31 -7.21
CA ALA A 207 -10.83 1.56 -8.58
C ALA A 207 -11.99 1.44 -9.59
N GLU A 208 -12.80 0.38 -9.52
CA GLU A 208 -13.96 0.20 -10.40
C GLU A 208 -15.02 1.30 -10.21
N ALA A 209 -15.25 1.76 -8.98
CA ALA A 209 -16.14 2.87 -8.70
C ALA A 209 -15.62 4.17 -9.35
N GLU A 210 -14.31 4.36 -9.34
CA GLU A 210 -13.68 5.52 -9.96
C GLU A 210 -13.75 5.49 -11.48
N GLU A 211 -13.41 4.35 -12.10
CA GLU A 211 -13.49 4.23 -13.56
C GLU A 211 -14.90 4.50 -14.07
N ARG A 212 -15.92 4.03 -13.33
CA ARG A 212 -17.33 4.36 -13.60
C ARG A 212 -17.60 5.86 -13.46
N ARG A 213 -17.05 6.53 -12.43
CA ARG A 213 -17.19 7.98 -12.23
C ARG A 213 -16.56 8.77 -13.38
N LEU A 214 -15.35 8.39 -13.81
CA LEU A 214 -14.65 9.02 -14.92
C LEU A 214 -15.41 8.83 -16.24
N ALA A 215 -15.87 7.61 -16.52
CA ALA A 215 -16.68 7.31 -17.70
C ALA A 215 -17.98 8.16 -17.73
N ALA A 216 -18.64 8.32 -16.58
CA ALA A 216 -19.84 9.14 -16.46
C ALA A 216 -19.56 10.64 -16.70
N ASN A 217 -18.43 11.16 -16.20
CA ASN A 217 -18.00 12.55 -16.41
C ASN A 217 -17.68 12.82 -17.88
N VAL A 218 -16.94 11.92 -18.54
CA VAL A 218 -16.64 12.03 -19.99
C VAL A 218 -17.93 12.01 -20.81
N ALA A 219 -18.87 11.12 -20.49
CA ALA A 219 -20.16 11.06 -21.17
C ALA A 219 -20.99 12.35 -20.98
N ARG A 220 -20.94 12.97 -19.80
CA ARG A 220 -21.59 14.26 -19.52
C ARG A 220 -20.97 15.39 -20.36
N TRP A 221 -19.65 15.48 -20.39
CA TRP A 221 -18.93 16.50 -21.16
C TRP A 221 -19.23 16.40 -22.66
N ARG A 222 -19.22 15.18 -23.22
CA ARG A 222 -19.55 14.94 -24.63
C ARG A 222 -20.98 15.38 -25.00
N ARG A 223 -21.95 15.23 -24.10
CA ARG A 223 -23.34 15.70 -24.33
C ARG A 223 -23.47 17.22 -24.28
N GLY A 224 -22.74 17.88 -23.40
CA GLY A 224 -22.76 19.35 -23.29
C GLY A 224 -21.97 20.07 -24.39
N ALA A 225 -21.04 19.39 -25.07
CA ALA A 225 -20.27 19.96 -26.18
C ALA A 225 -21.00 19.89 -27.54
N LEU A 226 -22.13 19.17 -27.62
CA LEU A 226 -22.93 18.98 -28.85
C LEU A 226 -24.25 19.77 -28.85
N SER A 227 -24.49 20.58 -27.82
CA SER A 227 -25.62 21.49 -27.67
C SER A 227 -25.19 22.94 -27.86
#